data_AF-A0A7G8HA64-F1
#
_entry.id   AF-A0A7G8HA64-F1
#
_cell.length_a   1.000
_cell.length_b   1.000
_cell.length_c   1.000
_cell.angle_alpha   90.00
_cell.angle_beta   90.00
_cell.angle_gamma   90.00
#
_symmetry.space_group_name_H-M   'P 1'
#
loop_
_entity.id
_entity.type
_entity.pdbx_description
1 polymer ?
#
loop_
_entity_poly.entity_id
_entity_poly.type
_entity_poly.pdbx_seq_one_letter_code
_entity_poly.pdbx_strand_id
1 'polypeptide(L)' 'MAKLGEIKLKQVPQLNTANSSPLIRKHKEVLNLMMRTLSLDTYGLTWAQFFKGFGLGGLVVWLLMR' A
#
# COMPACT_ATOMS: atom_id res chain seq x y z
N MET A 1 -22.07 -5.35 -29.71
CA MET A 1 -20.68 -5.57 -29.25
C MET A 1 -19.88 -4.29 -28.97
N ALA A 2 -20.44 -3.08 -29.08
CA ALA A 2 -19.69 -1.82 -28.89
C ALA A 2 -19.65 -1.28 -27.44
N LYS A 3 -20.39 -1.89 -26.49
CA LYS A 3 -20.62 -1.33 -25.14
C LYS A 3 -19.67 -1.89 -24.05
N LEU A 4 -18.82 -2.86 -24.39
CA LEU A 4 -17.80 -3.43 -23.47
C LEU A 4 -16.43 -2.74 -23.57
N GLY A 5 -16.20 -1.89 -24.58
CA GLY A 5 -14.96 -1.12 -24.73
C GLY A 5 -14.85 0.09 -23.79
N GLU A 6 -15.95 0.48 -23.15
CA GLU A 6 -16.01 1.57 -22.16
C GLU A 6 -16.00 1.07 -20.72
N ILE A 7 -15.54 -0.16 -20.47
CA ILE A 7 -15.23 -0.56 -19.09
C ILE A 7 -14.04 0.31 -18.67
N LYS A 8 -14.32 1.43 -18.01
CA LYS A 8 -13.33 2.15 -17.22
C LYS A 8 -12.75 1.11 -16.28
N LEU A 9 -11.53 0.64 -16.57
CA LEU A 9 -10.78 -0.24 -15.68
C LEU A 9 -10.94 0.34 -14.28
N LYS A 10 -11.49 -0.46 -13.35
CA LYS A 10 -11.73 -0.06 -11.98
C LYS A 10 -10.38 0.42 -11.42
N GLN A 11 -10.22 1.73 -11.33
CA GLN A 11 -8.96 2.31 -10.88
C GLN A 11 -8.74 1.85 -9.44
N VAL A 12 -7.54 1.35 -9.16
CA VAL A 12 -7.15 0.95 -7.82
C VAL A 12 -7.34 2.16 -6.89
N PRO A 13 -8.24 2.09 -5.89
CA PRO A 13 -8.51 3.20 -4.99
C PRO A 13 -7.22 3.66 -4.31
N GLN A 14 -6.85 4.92 -4.52
CA GLN A 14 -5.65 5.52 -3.92
C GLN A 14 -5.99 6.10 -2.54
N LEU A 15 -5.00 6.13 -1.64
CA LEU A 15 -5.15 6.73 -0.33
C LEU A 15 -5.29 8.26 -0.45
N ASN A 16 -6.30 8.82 0.22
CA ASN A 16 -6.51 10.26 0.25
C ASN A 16 -5.46 10.96 1.13
N THR A 17 -4.76 11.93 0.53
CA THR A 17 -3.70 12.74 1.16
C THR A 17 -4.17 14.12 1.63
N ALA A 18 -5.38 14.54 1.28
CA ALA A 18 -5.94 15.83 1.68
C ALA A 18 -6.06 15.93 3.22
N ASN A 19 -5.80 17.11 3.78
CA ASN A 19 -5.86 17.42 5.22
C ASN A 19 -5.01 16.52 6.13
N SER A 20 -4.07 15.75 5.57
CA SER A 20 -3.17 14.92 6.36
C SER A 20 -1.97 15.73 6.85
N SER A 21 -1.54 15.51 8.09
CA SER A 21 -0.28 16.04 8.63
C SER A 21 0.90 15.71 7.68
N PRO A 22 1.95 16.56 7.58
CA PRO A 22 3.01 16.40 6.58
C PRO A 22 3.65 15.01 6.53
N LEU A 23 3.87 14.38 7.68
CA LEU A 23 4.46 13.04 7.78
C LEU A 23 3.51 11.96 7.26
N ILE A 24 2.24 12.02 7.65
CA ILE A 24 1.20 11.08 7.20
C ILE A 24 0.96 11.24 5.70
N ARG A 25 0.99 12.48 5.19
CA ARG A 25 0.90 12.77 3.76
C ARG A 25 2.02 12.09 2.99
N LYS A 26 3.27 12.22 3.44
CA LYS A 26 4.43 11.57 2.80
C LYS A 26 4.34 10.05 2.84
N HIS A 27 3.91 9.48 3.96
CA HIS A 27 3.70 8.04 4.05
C HIS A 27 2.65 7.56 3.02
N LYS A 28 1.51 8.24 2.94
CA LYS A 28 0.46 7.92 1.96
C LYS A 28 0.90 8.12 0.51
N GLU A 29 1.70 9.15 0.22
CA GLU A 29 2.29 9.36 -1.12
C GLU A 29 3.16 8.18 -1.53
N VAL A 30 4.01 7.68 -0.63
CA VAL A 30 4.86 6.49 -0.88
C VAL A 30 4.01 5.24 -1.10
N LEU A 31 2.97 5.04 -0.29
CA LEU A 31 2.05 3.90 -0.47
C LEU A 31 1.31 3.96 -1.80
N ASN A 32 0.81 5.15 -2.18
CA ASN A 32 0.18 5.36 -3.49
C ASN A 32 1.15 5.11 -4.65
N LEU A 33 2.42 5.52 -4.49
CA LEU A 33 3.47 5.22 -5.47
C LEU A 33 3.69 3.70 -5.59
N MET A 34 3.79 2.98 -4.47
CA MET A 34 3.91 1.51 -4.48
C MET A 34 2.69 0.82 -5.12
N MET A 35 1.47 1.28 -4.80
CA MET A 35 0.25 0.75 -5.41
C MET A 35 0.29 0.90 -6.93
N ARG A 36 0.81 2.02 -7.46
CA ARG A 36 0.90 2.28 -8.89
C ARG A 36 2.02 1.51 -9.57
N THR A 37 3.21 1.42 -8.97
CA THR A 37 4.37 0.76 -9.58
C THR A 37 4.23 -0.76 -9.57
N LEU A 38 3.63 -1.32 -8.52
CA LEU A 38 3.49 -2.76 -8.35
C LEU A 38 2.07 -3.25 -8.73
N SER A 39 1.21 -2.36 -9.24
CA SER A 39 -0.20 -2.63 -9.52
C SER A 39 -0.92 -3.33 -8.35
N LEU A 40 -0.56 -2.95 -7.12
CA LEU A 40 -1.09 -3.55 -5.91
C LEU A 40 -2.42 -2.90 -5.55
N ASP A 41 -3.46 -3.72 -5.48
CA ASP A 41 -4.71 -3.35 -4.83
C ASP A 41 -4.53 -3.14 -3.32
N THR A 42 -5.53 -2.53 -2.68
CA THR A 42 -5.55 -2.31 -1.22
C THR A 42 -5.24 -3.59 -0.44
N TYR A 43 -5.76 -4.73 -0.88
CA TYR A 43 -5.51 -6.02 -0.25
C TYR A 43 -4.05 -6.46 -0.35
N GLY A 44 -3.43 -6.30 -1.54
CA GLY A 44 -2.02 -6.58 -1.75
C GLY A 44 -1.11 -5.68 -0.90
N LEU A 45 -1.47 -4.40 -0.78
CA LEU A 45 -0.75 -3.47 0.08
C LEU A 45 -0.83 -3.85 1.57
N THR A 46 -1.99 -4.33 2.03
CA THR A 46 -2.16 -4.82 3.41
C THR A 46 -1.20 -5.97 3.71
N TRP A 47 -1.10 -6.95 2.80
CA TRP A 47 -0.14 -8.04 2.94
C TRP A 47 1.31 -7.56 2.96
N ALA A 48 1.67 -6.62 2.08
CA ALA A 48 3.01 -6.03 2.09
C ALA A 48 3.34 -5.34 3.42
N GLN A 49 2.38 -4.62 4.01
CA GLN A 49 2.55 -4.02 5.34
C GLN A 49 2.63 -5.06 6.45
N PHE A 50 1.84 -6.13 6.37
CA PHE A 50 1.89 -7.24 7.32
C PHE A 50 3.27 -7.89 7.35
N PHE A 51 3.82 -8.27 6.19
CA PHE A 51 5.16 -8.88 6.12
C PHE A 51 6.26 -7.95 6.64
N LYS A 52 6.17 -6.65 6.34
CA LYS A 52 7.08 -5.66 6.91
C LYS A 52 7.03 -5.67 8.45
N GLY A 53 5.83 -5.64 9.02
CA GLY A 53 5.64 -5.66 10.48
C GLY A 53 6.10 -6.97 11.12
N PHE A 54 5.74 -8.10 10.52
CA PHE A 54 6.13 -9.43 10.99
C PHE A 54 7.65 -9.62 10.94
N GLY A 55 8.32 -9.21 9.87
CA GLY A 55 9.77 -9.28 9.74
C GLY A 55 10.49 -8.42 10.78
N LEU A 56 10.02 -7.19 11.01
CA LEU A 56 10.55 -6.32 12.07
C LEU A 56 10.34 -6.93 13.46
N GLY A 57 9.15 -7.47 13.74
CA GLY A 57 8.85 -8.14 15.00
C GLY A 57 9.75 -9.36 15.24
N GLY A 58 9.90 -10.21 14.23
CA GLY A 58 10.80 -11.36 14.29
C GLY A 58 12.26 -10.95 14.51
N LEU A 59 12.72 -9.90 13.83
CA LEU A 59 14.07 -9.36 14.01
C LEU A 59 14.30 -8.84 15.44
N VAL A 60 13.33 -8.12 16.00
CA VAL A 60 13.41 -7.61 17.38
C VAL A 60 13.48 -8.75 18.38
N VAL A 61 12.62 -9.77 18.25
CA VAL A 61 12.65 -10.95 19.11
C VAL A 61 13.99 -11.67 18.99
N TRP A 62 14.49 -11.86 17.77
CA TRP A 62 15.79 -12.49 17.54
C TRP A 62 16.94 -11.71 18.20
N LEU A 63 16.95 -10.38 18.08
CA LEU A 63 17.94 -9.52 18.75
C LEU A 63 17.85 -9.59 20.29
N LEU A 64 16.65 -9.73 20.85
CA LEU A 64 16.46 -9.84 22.30
C LEU A 64 16.86 -11.23 22.86
N MET A 65 16.84 -12.26 22.02
CA MET A 65 17.23 -13.62 22.41
C MET A 65 18.74 -13.89 22.23
N ARG A 66 19.48 -12.94 21.65
CA ARG A 66 20.94 -13.02 21.44
C ARG A 66 21.72 -12.49 22.64
#